data_AF-A0A353C370-F1
#
_entry.id   AF-A0A353C370-F1
#
_cell.length_a   1.000
_cell.length_b   1.000
_cell.length_c   1.000
_cell.angle_alpha   90.00
_cell.angle_beta   90.00
_cell.angle_gamma   90.00
#
_symmetry.space_group_name_H-M   'P 1'
#
loop_
_entity.id
_entity.type
_entity.pdbx_description
1 polymer ?
#
loop_
_entity_poly.entity_id
_entity_poly.type
_entity_poly.pdbx_seq_one_letter_code
_entity_poly.pdbx_strand_id
1 'polypeptide(L)'
;MAKRNIRLIAILLFLFFVIGLCIFNVAPPVSAARTARTIEFIEITDFHGYLQNSAKLKDGTPITQQRAAVIAKQIKDIKAANPNTVILSGGDMFQGTPLSNVLKGQPVIGMMNSIGFDAMALGNHEYDWGIETVIDPNRATLKNSTIPVLAANVFDKTTHQPVKYTNPYVLLNKGGLKIGVIGIVDNIEFPSIIMPAFIQNLDFKDPVPIVNSLARQLRNQGAQIVVVLAHMGAYTNRKDNFTTGNLIDFARKVVGIDAVFGGHSHTIVTTRVGNIPLGIAGSYGQGYLDLKIKIAPGGKASCGKMSYVDLYNLYNTADPKVDSQVQAMVDQANQAVGAEFNTVIGSAVTNLTRVQSAKPYGDSNLGNWTAEVTRKSANADFGVVNNGGLRIDIPKGPITVGAMFQFMPFDNTIVTVKMNPAQIKILLEQAVQDNGKGIQIAGLRFTYDPAKPTMQRVLTIKKADGSPLDPKGLYLVATNNFMGTGGDGFVEFTDPAVAKTYNDTFKLARDAYIEAVKAQQNVSATIDQRITIGPWQETNECLKAEGLTAESLKALDAA
;
A
#
# COMPACT_ATOMS: atom_id res chain seq x y z
N MET A 1 -40.06 -16.22 87.45
CA MET A 1 -40.29 -15.33 86.28
C MET A 1 -39.13 -14.41 85.93
N ALA A 2 -38.20 -14.06 86.84
CA ALA A 2 -37.15 -13.07 86.57
C ALA A 2 -36.01 -13.49 85.60
N LYS A 3 -35.65 -14.78 85.49
CA LYS A 3 -34.52 -15.23 84.64
C LYS A 3 -34.81 -15.26 83.13
N ARG A 4 -36.09 -15.25 82.73
CA ARG A 4 -36.51 -15.33 81.31
C ARG A 4 -36.44 -13.96 80.61
N ASN A 5 -36.56 -12.87 81.36
CA ASN A 5 -36.53 -11.50 80.83
C ASN A 5 -35.10 -11.01 80.53
N ILE A 6 -34.10 -11.46 81.29
CA ILE A 6 -32.70 -11.07 81.09
C ILE A 6 -32.14 -11.62 79.77
N ARG A 7 -32.52 -12.85 79.39
CA ARG A 7 -32.10 -13.44 78.10
C ARG A 7 -32.71 -12.72 76.90
N LEU A 8 -33.97 -12.26 76.99
CA LEU A 8 -34.60 -11.50 75.91
C LEU A 8 -33.93 -10.13 75.71
N ILE A 9 -33.59 -9.45 76.80
CA ILE A 9 -32.92 -8.14 76.75
C ILE A 9 -31.51 -8.27 76.18
N ALA A 10 -30.76 -9.33 76.54
CA ALA A 10 -29.44 -9.58 75.98
C ALA A 10 -29.48 -9.89 74.47
N ILE A 11 -30.50 -10.64 74.01
CA ILE A 11 -30.68 -10.94 72.58
C ILE A 11 -31.06 -9.67 71.79
N LEU A 12 -31.95 -8.83 72.35
CA LEU A 12 -32.33 -7.56 71.72
C LEU A 12 -31.18 -6.56 71.64
N LEU A 13 -30.33 -6.47 72.68
CA LEU A 13 -29.13 -5.63 72.67
C LEU A 13 -28.07 -6.14 71.69
N PHE A 14 -27.90 -7.46 71.57
CA PHE A 14 -27.00 -8.05 70.57
C PHE A 14 -27.50 -7.82 69.14
N LEU A 15 -28.82 -7.93 68.91
CA LEU A 15 -29.40 -7.63 67.60
C LEU A 15 -29.25 -6.15 67.22
N PHE A 16 -29.44 -5.23 68.17
CA PHE A 16 -29.20 -3.80 67.94
C PHE A 16 -27.73 -3.47 67.67
N PHE A 17 -26.80 -4.18 68.32
CA PHE A 17 -25.37 -4.00 68.07
C PHE A 17 -24.93 -4.54 66.69
N VAL A 18 -25.48 -5.67 66.25
CA VAL A 18 -25.21 -6.25 64.92
C VAL A 18 -25.84 -5.42 63.80
N ILE A 19 -27.07 -4.92 63.98
CA ILE A 19 -27.72 -4.02 63.00
C ILE A 19 -27.01 -2.67 62.96
N GLY A 20 -26.52 -2.16 64.09
CA GLY A 20 -25.69 -0.95 64.17
C GLY A 20 -24.37 -1.07 63.41
N LEU A 21 -23.68 -2.22 63.46
CA LEU A 21 -22.44 -2.44 62.70
C LEU A 21 -22.68 -2.59 61.18
N CYS A 22 -23.86 -3.02 60.74
CA CYS A 22 -24.19 -3.16 59.32
C CYS A 22 -24.59 -1.83 58.65
N ILE A 23 -24.97 -0.80 59.41
CA ILE A 23 -25.48 0.47 58.84
C ILE A 23 -24.36 1.52 58.65
N PHE A 24 -23.17 1.36 59.23
CA PHE A 24 -22.09 2.36 59.16
C PHE A 24 -20.99 2.12 58.12
N ASN A 25 -21.12 1.15 57.20
CA ASN A 25 -20.09 0.87 56.19
C ASN A 25 -20.55 0.91 54.72
N VAL A 26 -21.75 1.43 54.44
CA VAL A 26 -22.13 1.75 53.05
C VAL A 26 -21.74 3.19 52.77
N ALA A 27 -20.44 3.44 52.66
CA ALA A 27 -20.01 4.63 51.94
C ALA A 27 -20.58 4.49 50.51
N PRO A 28 -21.28 5.50 49.96
CA PRO A 28 -21.65 5.48 48.55
C PRO A 28 -20.36 5.24 47.76
N PRO A 29 -20.36 4.38 46.71
CA PRO A 29 -19.17 4.21 45.91
C PRO A 29 -18.77 5.60 45.43
N VAL A 30 -17.63 6.08 45.92
CA VAL A 30 -17.02 7.32 45.44
C VAL A 30 -16.79 7.07 43.97
N SER A 31 -17.68 7.60 43.13
CA SER A 31 -17.50 7.59 41.69
C SER A 31 -16.26 8.44 41.47
N ALA A 32 -15.10 7.77 41.36
CA ALA A 32 -13.87 8.44 40.97
C ALA A 32 -14.21 9.20 39.69
N ALA A 33 -14.20 10.53 39.77
CA ALA A 33 -14.53 11.39 38.64
C ALA A 33 -13.66 10.93 37.48
N ARG A 34 -14.27 10.33 36.45
CA ARG A 34 -13.53 9.83 35.30
C ARG A 34 -12.85 11.03 34.64
N THR A 35 -11.55 11.17 34.81
CA THR A 35 -10.81 12.24 34.13
C THR A 35 -10.86 12.00 32.62
N ALA A 36 -10.82 13.10 31.86
CA ALA A 36 -10.74 13.01 30.40
C ALA A 36 -9.47 12.24 30.03
N ARG A 37 -9.60 11.25 29.14
CA ARG A 37 -8.48 10.40 28.69
C ARG A 37 -8.22 10.67 27.21
N THR A 38 -6.96 10.65 26.81
CA THR A 38 -6.57 10.78 25.38
C THR A 38 -5.91 9.50 24.95
N ILE A 39 -6.43 8.89 23.87
CA ILE A 39 -5.76 7.83 23.13
C ILE A 39 -5.12 8.47 21.91
N GLU A 40 -3.85 8.15 21.68
CA GLU A 40 -3.10 8.60 20.50
C GLU A 40 -2.92 7.42 19.56
N PHE A 41 -3.22 7.62 18.29
CA PHE A 41 -3.05 6.64 17.24
C PHE A 41 -1.92 7.10 16.34
N ILE A 42 -0.93 6.23 16.19
CA ILE A 42 0.16 6.40 15.24
C ILE A 42 0.04 5.31 14.19
N GLU A 43 0.02 5.67 12.92
CA GLU A 43 -0.12 4.70 11.83
C GLU A 43 0.95 4.89 10.76
N ILE A 44 1.54 3.77 10.34
CA ILE A 44 2.49 3.69 9.22
C ILE A 44 1.98 2.66 8.21
N THR A 45 1.85 3.07 6.96
CA THR A 45 1.45 2.20 5.85
C THR A 45 2.53 2.16 4.77
N ASP A 46 2.45 1.17 3.89
CA ASP A 46 3.23 1.08 2.65
C ASP A 46 4.74 1.26 2.89
N PHE A 47 5.28 0.64 3.95
CA PHE A 47 6.69 0.78 4.32
C PHE A 47 7.62 0.14 3.29
N HIS A 48 7.17 -0.91 2.61
CA HIS A 48 7.87 -1.58 1.50
C HIS A 48 9.33 -1.95 1.78
N GLY A 49 9.64 -2.29 3.03
CA GLY A 49 10.99 -2.66 3.43
C GLY A 49 12.01 -1.53 3.36
N TYR A 50 11.60 -0.25 3.32
CA TYR A 50 12.51 0.90 3.30
C TYR A 50 13.17 1.12 4.67
N LEU A 51 13.98 0.15 5.10
CA LEU A 51 14.80 0.24 6.31
C LEU A 51 15.82 1.37 6.23
N GLN A 52 16.36 1.57 5.03
CA GLN A 52 17.24 2.67 4.67
C GLN A 52 17.09 3.03 3.19
N ASN A 53 17.61 4.20 2.80
CA ASN A 53 17.67 4.61 1.40
C ASN A 53 18.93 5.44 1.12
N SER A 54 19.51 5.31 -0.07
CA SER A 54 20.59 6.19 -0.52
C SER A 54 20.03 7.51 -1.05
N ALA A 55 20.61 8.63 -0.66
CA ALA A 55 20.21 9.95 -1.11
C ALA A 55 21.40 10.91 -1.21
N LYS A 56 21.13 12.14 -1.63
CA LYS A 56 22.09 13.25 -1.59
C LYS A 56 21.44 14.45 -0.90
N LEU A 57 22.22 15.16 -0.08
CA LEU A 57 21.85 16.46 0.44
C LEU A 57 21.80 17.50 -0.70
N LYS A 58 21.28 18.70 -0.41
CA LYS A 58 21.15 19.79 -1.39
C LYS A 58 22.48 20.21 -2.02
N ASP A 59 23.57 20.06 -1.27
CA ASP A 59 24.95 20.33 -1.73
C ASP A 59 25.57 19.16 -2.51
N GLY A 60 24.84 18.06 -2.71
CA GLY A 60 25.29 16.86 -3.41
C GLY A 60 25.95 15.81 -2.53
N THR A 61 26.14 16.07 -1.23
CA THR A 61 26.77 15.13 -0.30
C THR A 61 25.96 13.83 -0.23
N PRO A 62 26.56 12.66 -0.57
CA PRO A 62 25.88 11.38 -0.43
C PRO A 62 25.60 11.07 1.04
N ILE A 63 24.38 10.62 1.31
CA ILE A 63 23.95 10.17 2.64
C ILE A 63 23.19 8.86 2.54
N THR A 64 23.20 8.10 3.62
CA THR A 64 22.24 7.03 3.87
C THR A 64 21.15 7.58 4.77
N GLN A 65 19.90 7.49 4.35
CA GLN A 65 18.73 7.85 5.15
C GLN A 65 18.34 6.64 6.01
N GLN A 66 18.56 6.67 7.33
CA GLN A 66 18.24 5.58 8.27
C GLN A 66 16.74 5.56 8.62
N ARG A 67 15.89 5.37 7.61
CA ARG A 67 14.42 5.46 7.68
C ARG A 67 13.81 4.71 8.86
N ALA A 68 14.11 3.41 8.99
CA ALA A 68 13.58 2.57 10.07
C ALA A 68 13.98 3.07 11.46
N ALA A 69 15.26 3.42 11.64
CA ALA A 69 15.76 3.79 12.95
C ALA A 69 15.30 5.20 13.36
N VAL A 70 15.14 6.13 12.41
CA VAL A 70 14.55 7.46 12.67
C VAL A 70 13.07 7.34 13.06
N ILE A 71 12.26 6.60 12.29
CA ILE A 71 10.83 6.47 12.60
C ILE A 71 10.61 5.72 13.92
N ALA A 72 11.41 4.68 14.20
CA ALA A 72 11.35 3.96 15.45
C ALA A 72 11.61 4.87 16.66
N LYS A 73 12.62 5.75 16.56
CA LYS A 73 12.89 6.73 17.61
C LYS A 73 11.71 7.65 17.86
N GLN A 74 11.14 8.23 16.80
CA GLN A 74 10.00 9.15 16.94
C GLN A 74 8.81 8.49 17.62
N ILE A 75 8.46 7.27 17.22
CA ILE A 75 7.30 6.58 17.77
C ILE A 75 7.54 6.12 19.21
N LYS A 76 8.76 5.68 19.54
CA LYS A 76 9.12 5.35 20.93
C LYS A 76 9.10 6.58 21.83
N ASP A 77 9.56 7.74 21.36
CA ASP A 77 9.49 9.01 22.10
C ASP A 77 8.01 9.42 22.36
N ILE A 78 7.14 9.28 21.35
CA ILE A 78 5.69 9.51 21.50
C ILE A 78 5.08 8.56 22.54
N LYS A 79 5.37 7.25 22.43
CA LYS A 79 4.86 6.24 23.36
C LYS A 79 5.36 6.45 24.78
N ALA A 80 6.58 6.95 24.96
CA ALA A 80 7.13 7.31 26.26
C ALA A 80 6.42 8.54 26.86
N ALA A 81 6.10 9.55 26.04
CA ALA A 81 5.35 10.73 26.46
C ALA A 81 3.87 10.41 26.76
N ASN A 82 3.28 9.46 26.03
CA ASN A 82 1.91 9.03 26.20
C ASN A 82 1.80 7.49 26.12
N PRO A 83 1.78 6.79 27.28
CA PRO A 83 1.63 5.34 27.32
C PRO A 83 0.31 4.82 26.73
N ASN A 84 -0.69 5.69 26.54
CA ASN A 84 -1.95 5.36 25.89
C ASN A 84 -1.90 5.54 24.37
N THR A 85 -0.76 5.19 23.77
CA THR A 85 -0.54 5.19 22.33
C THR A 85 -0.86 3.81 21.73
N VAL A 86 -1.63 3.81 20.65
CA VAL A 86 -1.90 2.66 19.77
C VAL A 86 -1.09 2.84 18.49
N ILE A 87 -0.28 1.85 18.15
CA ILE A 87 0.60 1.89 16.98
C ILE A 87 0.11 0.86 15.96
N LEU A 88 -0.26 1.31 14.77
CA LEU A 88 -0.89 0.51 13.73
C LEU A 88 -0.05 0.48 12.45
N SER A 89 -0.17 -0.60 11.68
CA SER A 89 0.34 -0.68 10.32
C SER A 89 -0.77 -0.86 9.30
N GLY A 90 -0.83 -0.01 8.29
CA GLY A 90 -1.81 -0.13 7.20
C GLY A 90 -1.57 -1.28 6.22
N GLY A 91 -0.57 -2.15 6.42
CA GLY A 91 -0.17 -3.20 5.46
C GLY A 91 0.94 -2.77 4.50
N ASP A 92 1.33 -3.66 3.58
CA ASP A 92 2.42 -3.48 2.60
C ASP A 92 3.75 -3.07 3.25
N MET A 93 4.11 -3.78 4.32
CA MET A 93 5.29 -3.42 5.12
C MET A 93 6.58 -3.98 4.54
N PHE A 94 6.52 -5.12 3.88
CA PHE A 94 7.71 -5.94 3.64
C PHE A 94 8.34 -5.76 2.27
N GLN A 95 7.60 -5.95 1.19
CA GLN A 95 8.20 -6.06 -0.14
C GLN A 95 8.66 -4.70 -0.68
N GLY A 96 9.89 -4.60 -1.20
CA GLY A 96 10.29 -3.44 -2.01
C GLY A 96 11.79 -3.15 -2.06
N THR A 97 12.54 -3.46 -1.00
CA THR A 97 14.00 -3.25 -0.97
C THR A 97 14.77 -4.56 -0.81
N PRO A 98 16.06 -4.61 -1.21
CA PRO A 98 16.87 -5.82 -1.12
C PRO A 98 16.99 -6.36 0.31
N LEU A 99 17.17 -5.46 1.30
CA LEU A 99 17.33 -5.83 2.71
C LEU A 99 16.09 -6.53 3.26
N SER A 100 14.91 -6.16 2.78
CA SER A 100 13.67 -6.82 3.16
C SER A 100 13.42 -8.06 2.33
N ASN A 101 13.55 -7.98 1.00
CA ASN A 101 13.15 -9.06 0.10
C ASN A 101 13.97 -10.34 0.27
N VAL A 102 15.30 -10.22 0.40
CA VAL A 102 16.17 -11.40 0.57
C VAL A 102 16.02 -12.03 1.95
N LEU A 103 15.80 -11.20 2.96
CA LEU A 103 15.56 -11.65 4.34
C LEU A 103 14.08 -11.89 4.63
N LYS A 104 13.22 -11.92 3.59
CA LYS A 104 11.78 -12.17 3.66
C LYS A 104 11.09 -11.35 4.77
N GLY A 105 11.40 -10.06 4.86
CA GLY A 105 10.78 -9.11 5.77
C GLY A 105 11.23 -9.17 7.23
N GLN A 106 12.17 -10.05 7.59
CA GLN A 106 12.61 -10.24 8.98
C GLN A 106 13.12 -8.96 9.67
N PRO A 107 13.96 -8.12 9.05
CA PRO A 107 14.39 -6.88 9.70
C PRO A 107 13.24 -5.88 9.89
N VAL A 108 12.24 -5.89 9.00
CA VAL A 108 11.05 -5.03 9.10
C VAL A 108 10.17 -5.47 10.27
N ILE A 109 9.89 -6.77 10.41
CA ILE A 109 9.11 -7.24 11.57
C ILE A 109 9.89 -7.02 12.88
N GLY A 110 11.22 -7.14 12.85
CA GLY A 110 12.08 -6.84 13.99
C GLY A 110 11.95 -5.39 14.45
N MET A 111 11.95 -4.44 13.50
CA MET A 111 11.65 -3.03 13.76
C MET A 111 10.25 -2.86 14.36
N MET A 112 9.21 -3.46 13.76
CA MET A 112 7.83 -3.34 14.24
C MET A 112 7.67 -3.89 15.67
N ASN A 113 8.29 -5.04 15.96
CA ASN A 113 8.33 -5.63 17.30
C ASN A 113 9.05 -4.70 18.30
N SER A 114 10.18 -4.09 17.91
CA SER A 114 10.94 -3.16 18.76
C SER A 114 10.16 -1.88 19.07
N ILE A 115 9.41 -1.34 18.10
CA ILE A 115 8.51 -0.21 18.30
C ILE A 115 7.30 -0.62 19.18
N GLY A 116 6.86 -1.87 19.04
CA GLY A 116 5.73 -2.43 19.75
C GLY A 116 4.41 -2.02 19.11
N PHE A 117 4.25 -2.36 17.82
CA PHE A 117 2.99 -2.26 17.08
C PHE A 117 1.91 -3.11 17.74
N ASP A 118 0.68 -2.59 17.77
CA ASP A 118 -0.47 -3.24 18.37
C ASP A 118 -1.26 -4.10 17.35
N ALA A 119 -1.22 -3.75 16.07
CA ALA A 119 -1.82 -4.52 14.97
C ALA A 119 -1.29 -4.07 13.60
N MET A 120 -1.46 -4.94 12.59
CA MET A 120 -1.26 -4.58 11.19
C MET A 120 -2.44 -5.05 10.33
N ALA A 121 -2.86 -4.27 9.34
CA ALA A 121 -3.73 -4.77 8.28
C ALA A 121 -2.94 -5.68 7.34
N LEU A 122 -3.66 -6.57 6.68
CA LEU A 122 -3.14 -7.29 5.52
C LEU A 122 -3.08 -6.34 4.32
N GLY A 123 -1.93 -6.27 3.66
CA GLY A 123 -1.74 -5.62 2.37
C GLY A 123 -1.56 -6.64 1.24
N ASN A 124 -1.56 -6.17 0.00
CA ASN A 124 -1.45 -7.04 -1.17
C ASN A 124 -0.05 -7.64 -1.28
N HIS A 125 1.00 -6.91 -0.88
CA HIS A 125 2.38 -7.39 -0.96
C HIS A 125 2.74 -8.41 0.13
N GLU A 126 1.89 -8.61 1.13
CA GLU A 126 2.00 -9.77 2.02
C GLU A 126 1.74 -11.11 1.31
N TYR A 127 1.19 -11.09 0.09
CA TYR A 127 1.02 -12.29 -0.74
C TYR A 127 2.21 -12.58 -1.68
N ASP A 128 3.15 -11.64 -1.88
CA ASP A 128 4.18 -11.72 -2.93
C ASP A 128 5.12 -12.92 -2.80
N TRP A 129 5.29 -13.47 -1.59
CA TRP A 129 6.11 -14.66 -1.32
C TRP A 129 5.27 -15.90 -1.02
N GLY A 130 3.97 -15.86 -1.35
CA GLY A 130 2.95 -16.77 -0.85
C GLY A 130 2.60 -16.45 0.61
N ILE A 131 1.30 -16.42 0.91
CA ILE A 131 0.78 -15.95 2.20
C ILE A 131 1.40 -16.70 3.38
N GLU A 132 1.61 -18.02 3.25
CA GLU A 132 2.21 -18.89 4.27
C GLU A 132 3.62 -18.45 4.68
N THR A 133 4.44 -17.95 3.75
CA THR A 133 5.78 -17.42 4.05
C THR A 133 5.72 -16.25 5.01
N VAL A 134 4.65 -15.46 4.90
CA VAL A 134 4.44 -14.26 5.70
C VAL A 134 3.76 -14.58 7.02
N ILE A 135 2.55 -15.16 6.97
CA ILE A 135 1.64 -15.32 8.13
C ILE A 135 2.04 -16.43 9.10
N ASP A 136 2.81 -17.44 8.69
CA ASP A 136 3.17 -18.55 9.58
C ASP A 136 4.25 -18.08 10.59
N PRO A 137 3.94 -18.04 11.90
CA PRO A 137 4.86 -17.56 12.93
C PRO A 137 6.08 -18.48 13.11
N ASN A 138 6.08 -19.68 12.51
CA ASN A 138 7.21 -20.59 12.50
C ASN A 138 8.10 -20.43 11.26
N ARG A 139 7.69 -19.60 10.28
CA ARG A 139 8.41 -19.41 9.01
C ARG A 139 9.20 -18.13 9.00
N ALA A 140 9.23 -17.44 7.85
CA ALA A 140 10.19 -16.43 7.53
C ALA A 140 9.75 -15.07 8.07
N THR A 141 8.62 -14.48 7.62
CA THR A 141 8.36 -13.06 7.91
C THR A 141 7.88 -12.80 9.32
N LEU A 142 6.81 -13.45 9.81
CA LEU A 142 6.28 -13.19 11.16
C LEU A 142 6.95 -14.01 12.27
N LYS A 143 8.12 -14.60 11.99
CA LYS A 143 8.89 -15.32 13.02
C LYS A 143 9.12 -14.44 14.24
N ASN A 144 8.81 -14.97 15.42
CA ASN A 144 8.93 -14.27 16.70
C ASN A 144 8.07 -13.00 16.84
N SER A 145 7.08 -12.78 15.97
CA SER A 145 6.11 -11.69 16.14
C SER A 145 4.82 -12.19 16.77
N THR A 146 4.22 -11.34 17.60
CA THR A 146 2.87 -11.51 18.14
C THR A 146 1.93 -10.44 17.63
N ILE A 147 2.38 -9.61 16.67
CA ILE A 147 1.56 -8.55 16.08
C ILE A 147 0.45 -9.22 15.28
N PRO A 148 -0.83 -8.97 15.62
CA PRO A 148 -1.94 -9.57 14.92
C PRO A 148 -2.10 -8.95 13.53
N VAL A 149 -2.18 -9.81 12.51
CA VAL A 149 -2.54 -9.43 11.14
C VAL A 149 -4.07 -9.42 11.01
N LEU A 150 -4.61 -8.32 10.49
CA LEU A 150 -6.04 -8.07 10.47
C LEU A 150 -6.60 -8.04 9.04
N ALA A 151 -7.64 -8.85 8.80
CA ALA A 151 -8.49 -8.79 7.62
C ALA A 151 -9.82 -9.49 7.93
N ALA A 152 -10.93 -8.76 7.82
CA ALA A 152 -12.27 -9.26 8.11
C ALA A 152 -13.04 -9.72 6.87
N ASN A 153 -12.61 -9.28 5.67
CA ASN A 153 -13.34 -9.47 4.42
C ASN A 153 -12.63 -10.40 3.41
N VAL A 154 -11.66 -11.20 3.87
CA VAL A 154 -11.01 -12.26 3.06
C VAL A 154 -11.57 -13.61 3.48
N PHE A 155 -12.21 -14.31 2.55
CA PHE A 155 -12.91 -15.57 2.79
C PHE A 155 -12.29 -16.70 1.98
N ASP A 156 -12.33 -17.91 2.52
CA ASP A 156 -12.00 -19.12 1.76
C ASP A 156 -13.21 -19.54 0.92
N LYS A 157 -13.01 -19.74 -0.39
CA LYS A 157 -14.07 -20.10 -1.35
C LYS A 157 -14.72 -21.46 -1.08
N THR A 158 -14.00 -22.38 -0.44
CA THR A 158 -14.47 -23.75 -0.18
C THR A 158 -15.35 -23.79 1.07
N THR A 159 -14.91 -23.13 2.13
CA THR A 159 -15.60 -23.13 3.43
C THR A 159 -16.60 -22.00 3.59
N HIS A 160 -16.50 -20.96 2.75
CA HIS A 160 -17.24 -19.70 2.87
C HIS A 160 -17.09 -19.02 4.24
N GLN A 161 -15.99 -19.29 4.94
CA GLN A 161 -15.64 -18.66 6.22
C GLN A 161 -14.49 -17.66 6.03
N PRO A 162 -14.34 -16.68 6.94
CA PRO A 162 -13.14 -15.86 6.99
C PRO A 162 -11.88 -16.73 7.07
N VAL A 163 -10.82 -16.31 6.39
CA VAL A 163 -9.54 -17.01 6.45
C VAL A 163 -9.02 -17.09 7.89
N LYS A 164 -8.39 -18.22 8.25
CA LYS A 164 -7.99 -18.48 9.64
C LYS A 164 -6.66 -17.83 10.04
N TYR A 165 -5.88 -17.37 9.06
CA TYR A 165 -4.55 -16.80 9.29
C TYR A 165 -4.56 -15.29 9.58
N THR A 166 -5.72 -14.65 9.48
CA THR A 166 -5.92 -13.28 9.94
C THR A 166 -6.99 -13.23 11.02
N ASN A 167 -6.96 -12.19 11.83
CA ASN A 167 -8.07 -11.85 12.71
C ASN A 167 -8.97 -10.82 12.02
N PRO A 168 -10.30 -10.86 12.16
CA PRO A 168 -11.16 -9.80 11.64
C PRO A 168 -10.94 -8.46 12.37
N TYR A 169 -10.63 -8.54 13.67
CA TYR A 169 -10.40 -7.38 14.52
C TYR A 169 -9.56 -7.77 15.74
N VAL A 170 -9.09 -6.75 16.46
CA VAL A 170 -8.56 -6.89 17.84
C VAL A 170 -9.26 -5.92 18.79
N LEU A 171 -9.34 -6.31 20.06
CA LEU A 171 -9.85 -5.46 21.13
C LEU A 171 -8.72 -5.15 22.11
N LEU A 172 -8.15 -3.96 21.99
CA LEU A 172 -7.01 -3.50 22.78
C LEU A 172 -7.49 -2.84 24.07
N ASN A 173 -6.63 -2.83 25.10
CA ASN A 173 -6.85 -2.06 26.32
C ASN A 173 -5.69 -1.08 26.54
N LYS A 174 -6.00 0.23 26.56
CA LYS A 174 -5.03 1.30 26.84
C LYS A 174 -5.65 2.24 27.87
N GLY A 175 -4.98 2.43 29.01
CA GLY A 175 -5.49 3.31 30.08
C GLY A 175 -6.88 2.94 30.59
N GLY A 176 -7.24 1.65 30.57
CA GLY A 176 -8.57 1.15 30.95
C GLY A 176 -9.68 1.47 29.95
N LEU A 177 -9.34 1.87 28.72
CA LEU A 177 -10.27 2.03 27.60
C LEU A 177 -10.12 0.85 26.63
N LYS A 178 -11.26 0.28 26.23
CA LYS A 178 -11.33 -0.77 25.21
C LYS A 178 -11.40 -0.12 23.83
N ILE A 179 -10.51 -0.54 22.94
CA ILE A 179 -10.35 0.01 21.59
C ILE A 179 -10.49 -1.15 20.60
N GLY A 180 -11.52 -1.11 19.76
CA GLY A 180 -11.66 -2.03 18.65
C GLY A 180 -10.87 -1.55 17.43
N VAL A 181 -10.09 -2.43 16.83
CA VAL A 181 -9.41 -2.18 15.55
C VAL A 181 -9.87 -3.25 14.58
N ILE A 182 -10.59 -2.87 13.52
CA ILE A 182 -11.09 -3.77 12.47
C ILE A 182 -10.15 -3.68 11.28
N GLY A 183 -9.65 -4.81 10.77
CA GLY A 183 -8.85 -4.84 9.54
C GLY A 183 -9.68 -5.18 8.32
N ILE A 184 -9.44 -4.51 7.21
CA ILE A 184 -10.04 -4.87 5.91
C ILE A 184 -9.06 -4.65 4.77
N VAL A 185 -9.31 -5.31 3.65
CA VAL A 185 -8.67 -5.05 2.36
C VAL A 185 -9.69 -4.50 1.37
N ASP A 186 -9.23 -3.80 0.34
CA ASP A 186 -10.07 -3.45 -0.81
C ASP A 186 -10.61 -4.74 -1.47
N ASN A 187 -11.89 -4.78 -1.85
CA ASN A 187 -12.49 -5.96 -2.49
C ASN A 187 -12.63 -5.82 -4.01
N ILE A 188 -12.23 -4.68 -4.57
CA ILE A 188 -12.31 -4.32 -5.98
C ILE A 188 -10.91 -4.33 -6.59
N GLU A 189 -9.99 -3.53 -6.05
CA GLU A 189 -8.66 -3.36 -6.63
C GLU A 189 -7.70 -4.48 -6.19
N PHE A 190 -7.71 -4.82 -4.89
CA PHE A 190 -6.80 -5.77 -4.25
C PHE A 190 -6.68 -7.14 -4.97
N PRO A 191 -7.76 -7.78 -5.44
CA PRO A 191 -7.64 -9.08 -6.10
C PRO A 191 -6.97 -9.00 -7.47
N SER A 192 -6.99 -7.82 -8.12
CA SER A 192 -6.39 -7.62 -9.45
C SER A 192 -4.87 -7.39 -9.40
N ILE A 193 -4.33 -7.02 -8.24
CA ILE A 193 -2.94 -6.60 -8.06
C ILE A 193 -2.07 -7.64 -7.33
N ILE A 194 -2.63 -8.81 -7.03
CA ILE A 194 -1.93 -9.95 -6.45
C ILE A 194 -1.78 -11.03 -7.52
N MET A 195 -0.67 -11.76 -7.50
CA MET A 195 -0.46 -12.93 -8.33
C MET A 195 -1.69 -13.87 -8.23
N PRO A 196 -2.42 -14.12 -9.34
CA PRO A 196 -3.69 -14.87 -9.30
C PRO A 196 -3.57 -16.25 -8.65
N ALA A 197 -2.45 -16.94 -8.86
CA ALA A 197 -2.17 -18.24 -8.26
C ALA A 197 -2.20 -18.23 -6.71
N PHE A 198 -1.85 -17.11 -6.08
CA PHE A 198 -1.82 -16.99 -4.60
C PHE A 198 -3.19 -16.73 -3.98
N ILE A 199 -4.18 -16.33 -4.77
CA ILE A 199 -5.51 -15.94 -4.29
C ILE A 199 -6.66 -16.71 -4.96
N GLN A 200 -6.35 -17.71 -5.80
CA GLN A 200 -7.37 -18.47 -6.56
C GLN A 200 -8.49 -19.05 -5.68
N ASN A 201 -8.17 -19.46 -4.45
CA ASN A 201 -9.09 -20.05 -3.48
C ASN A 201 -9.73 -19.02 -2.52
N LEU A 202 -9.47 -17.73 -2.73
CA LEU A 202 -9.97 -16.65 -1.87
C LEU A 202 -11.10 -15.87 -2.52
N ASP A 203 -12.02 -15.39 -1.69
CA ASP A 203 -13.12 -14.51 -2.05
C ASP A 203 -13.04 -13.24 -1.20
N PHE A 204 -13.02 -12.09 -1.86
CA PHE A 204 -12.89 -10.79 -1.22
C PHE A 204 -14.27 -10.15 -1.14
N LYS A 205 -14.88 -10.19 0.05
CA LYS A 205 -16.26 -9.72 0.27
C LYS A 205 -16.31 -8.20 0.40
N ASP A 206 -17.48 -7.61 0.10
CA ASP A 206 -17.76 -6.21 0.40
C ASP A 206 -17.54 -5.94 1.89
N PRO A 207 -16.59 -5.06 2.25
CA PRO A 207 -16.24 -4.82 3.65
C PRO A 207 -17.31 -4.03 4.41
N VAL A 208 -18.18 -3.25 3.76
CA VAL A 208 -19.13 -2.35 4.43
C VAL A 208 -20.08 -3.10 5.39
N PRO A 209 -20.83 -4.13 4.97
CA PRO A 209 -21.72 -4.86 5.88
C PRO A 209 -20.96 -5.56 7.01
N ILE A 210 -19.75 -6.08 6.74
CA ILE A 210 -18.90 -6.76 7.73
C ILE A 210 -18.45 -5.76 8.80
N VAL A 211 -17.91 -4.61 8.40
CA VAL A 211 -17.44 -3.56 9.32
C VAL A 211 -18.58 -3.02 10.18
N ASN A 212 -19.75 -2.76 9.59
CA ASN A 212 -20.91 -2.26 10.34
C ASN A 212 -21.38 -3.26 11.41
N SER A 213 -21.32 -4.56 11.10
CA SER A 213 -21.64 -5.64 12.06
C SER A 213 -20.59 -5.72 13.18
N LEU A 214 -19.32 -5.77 12.82
CA LEU A 214 -18.21 -5.85 13.78
C LEU A 214 -18.11 -4.62 14.67
N ALA A 215 -18.34 -3.43 14.14
CA ALA A 215 -18.38 -2.21 14.93
C ALA A 215 -19.46 -2.29 16.01
N ARG A 216 -20.67 -2.71 15.65
CA ARG A 216 -21.77 -2.93 16.62
C ARG A 216 -21.40 -3.96 17.69
N GLN A 217 -20.81 -5.09 17.27
CA GLN A 217 -20.33 -6.12 18.19
C GLN A 217 -19.29 -5.58 19.18
N LEU A 218 -18.29 -4.85 18.69
CA LEU A 218 -17.24 -4.26 19.51
C LEU A 218 -17.79 -3.23 20.51
N ARG A 219 -18.74 -2.39 20.08
CA ARG A 219 -19.45 -1.47 20.98
C ARG A 219 -20.20 -2.23 22.07
N ASN A 220 -20.90 -3.31 21.73
CA ASN A 220 -21.60 -4.15 22.70
C ASN A 220 -20.63 -4.85 23.69
N GLN A 221 -19.39 -5.12 23.27
CA GLN A 221 -18.31 -5.61 24.14
C GLN A 221 -17.66 -4.51 25.01
N GLY A 222 -18.15 -3.27 24.89
CA GLY A 222 -17.74 -2.12 25.68
C GLY A 222 -16.63 -1.28 25.05
N ALA A 223 -16.32 -1.44 23.76
CA ALA A 223 -15.33 -0.61 23.08
C ALA A 223 -15.78 0.86 23.03
N GLN A 224 -15.01 1.74 23.67
CA GLN A 224 -15.25 3.19 23.64
C GLN A 224 -14.69 3.84 22.37
N ILE A 225 -13.76 3.19 21.70
CA ILE A 225 -13.25 3.59 20.38
C ILE A 225 -13.31 2.40 19.44
N VAL A 226 -13.73 2.60 18.19
CA VAL A 226 -13.66 1.61 17.10
C VAL A 226 -13.05 2.28 15.89
N VAL A 227 -11.90 1.82 15.43
CA VAL A 227 -11.23 2.31 14.22
C VAL A 227 -11.13 1.21 13.17
N VAL A 228 -11.00 1.62 11.91
CA VAL A 228 -10.74 0.71 10.79
C VAL A 228 -9.33 0.92 10.28
N LEU A 229 -8.62 -0.18 10.05
CA LEU A 229 -7.32 -0.24 9.40
C LEU A 229 -7.55 -0.90 8.03
N ALA A 230 -7.55 -0.10 6.98
CA ALA A 230 -7.96 -0.49 5.65
C ALA A 230 -6.81 -0.42 4.66
N HIS A 231 -6.44 -1.54 4.06
CA HIS A 231 -5.53 -1.53 2.92
C HIS A 231 -6.30 -1.18 1.64
N MET A 232 -6.60 0.11 1.50
CA MET A 232 -7.50 0.66 0.48
C MET A 232 -7.11 2.12 0.18
N GLY A 233 -7.12 2.47 -1.11
CA GLY A 233 -6.56 3.73 -1.60
C GLY A 233 -7.53 4.92 -1.63
N ALA A 234 -6.96 6.12 -1.54
CA ALA A 234 -7.59 7.40 -1.84
C ALA A 234 -6.61 8.32 -2.58
N TYR A 235 -7.12 9.38 -3.20
CA TYR A 235 -6.35 10.38 -3.92
C TYR A 235 -6.93 11.77 -3.67
N THR A 236 -6.09 12.73 -3.30
CA THR A 236 -6.49 14.14 -3.20
C THR A 236 -5.95 14.93 -4.39
N ASN A 237 -6.86 15.52 -5.17
CA ASN A 237 -6.48 16.51 -6.17
C ASN A 237 -6.06 17.80 -5.47
N ARG A 238 -4.80 18.22 -5.64
CA ARG A 238 -4.26 19.41 -4.97
C ARG A 238 -4.85 20.72 -5.48
N LYS A 239 -5.44 20.75 -6.68
CA LYS A 239 -5.97 21.99 -7.28
C LYS A 239 -7.28 22.43 -6.62
N ASP A 240 -8.17 21.50 -6.32
CA ASP A 240 -9.49 21.74 -5.75
C ASP A 240 -9.66 21.13 -4.34
N ASN A 241 -8.63 20.46 -3.84
CA ASN A 241 -8.62 19.72 -2.58
C ASN A 241 -9.72 18.65 -2.47
N PHE A 242 -10.19 18.13 -3.62
CA PHE A 242 -11.19 17.08 -3.67
C PHE A 242 -10.53 15.70 -3.53
N THR A 243 -11.05 14.88 -2.61
CA THR A 243 -10.55 13.52 -2.36
C THR A 243 -11.51 12.47 -2.92
N THR A 244 -10.96 11.54 -3.69
CA THR A 244 -11.67 10.40 -4.30
C THR A 244 -10.98 9.07 -3.97
N GLY A 245 -11.56 7.97 -4.43
CA GLY A 245 -11.00 6.62 -4.29
C GLY A 245 -11.87 5.72 -3.40
N ASN A 246 -11.59 4.42 -3.47
CA ASN A 246 -12.38 3.38 -2.82
C ASN A 246 -12.49 3.60 -1.31
N LEU A 247 -11.44 4.13 -0.67
CA LEU A 247 -11.46 4.44 0.76
C LEU A 247 -12.50 5.51 1.13
N ILE A 248 -12.69 6.52 0.26
CA ILE A 248 -13.72 7.55 0.46
C ILE A 248 -15.11 6.96 0.28
N ASP A 249 -15.31 6.11 -0.73
CA ASP A 249 -16.60 5.47 -1.00
C ASP A 249 -16.99 4.47 0.09
N PHE A 250 -16.03 3.75 0.65
CA PHE A 250 -16.20 2.93 1.85
C PHE A 250 -16.58 3.80 3.05
N ALA A 251 -15.83 4.86 3.34
CA ALA A 251 -16.05 5.75 4.48
C ALA A 251 -17.43 6.43 4.45
N ARG A 252 -18.02 6.64 3.27
CA ARG A 252 -19.39 7.19 3.10
C ARG A 252 -20.49 6.22 3.55
N LYS A 253 -20.23 4.92 3.55
CA LYS A 253 -21.25 3.87 3.77
C LYS A 253 -21.15 3.20 5.15
N VAL A 254 -20.00 3.31 5.82
CA VAL A 254 -19.78 2.68 7.13
C VAL A 254 -20.34 3.52 8.28
N VAL A 255 -20.75 2.82 9.35
CA VAL A 255 -21.34 3.40 10.55
C VAL A 255 -20.79 2.73 11.81
N GLY A 256 -20.82 3.45 12.94
CA GLY A 256 -20.41 2.92 14.25
C GLY A 256 -18.91 2.96 14.54
N ILE A 257 -18.11 3.50 13.61
CA ILE A 257 -16.66 3.68 13.72
C ILE A 257 -16.29 5.16 13.97
N ASP A 258 -15.09 5.40 14.50
CA ASP A 258 -14.59 6.72 14.90
C ASP A 258 -13.50 7.28 13.97
N ALA A 259 -12.77 6.42 13.26
CA ALA A 259 -11.70 6.81 12.34
C ALA A 259 -11.39 5.67 11.35
N VAL A 260 -10.80 6.04 10.20
CA VAL A 260 -10.30 5.09 9.19
C VAL A 260 -8.85 5.44 8.86
N PHE A 261 -7.96 4.46 8.92
CA PHE A 261 -6.59 4.57 8.45
C PHE A 261 -6.48 3.76 7.16
N GLY A 262 -6.08 4.40 6.07
CA GLY A 262 -5.92 3.80 4.75
C GLY A 262 -4.49 3.38 4.43
N GLY A 263 -4.26 2.93 3.21
CA GLY A 263 -2.97 2.48 2.68
C GLY A 263 -3.02 2.37 1.17
N HIS A 264 -2.19 1.51 0.59
CA HIS A 264 -2.25 1.03 -0.80
C HIS A 264 -1.86 2.06 -1.87
N SER A 265 -2.44 3.27 -1.84
CA SER A 265 -2.23 4.27 -2.90
C SER A 265 -0.93 5.06 -2.79
N HIS A 266 -0.19 4.90 -1.67
CA HIS A 266 1.02 5.67 -1.32
C HIS A 266 0.81 7.19 -1.30
N THR A 267 -0.43 7.64 -1.26
CA THR A 267 -0.74 9.07 -1.24
C THR A 267 -0.69 9.61 0.19
N ILE A 268 -0.42 10.91 0.31
CA ILE A 268 -0.65 11.61 1.57
C ILE A 268 -2.06 12.17 1.53
N VAL A 269 -2.95 11.61 2.35
CA VAL A 269 -4.34 12.04 2.48
C VAL A 269 -4.63 12.30 3.94
N THR A 270 -5.27 13.44 4.24
CA THR A 270 -5.92 13.68 5.53
C THR A 270 -7.21 14.46 5.27
N THR A 271 -8.37 13.86 5.55
CA THR A 271 -9.67 14.49 5.33
C THR A 271 -10.74 13.91 6.27
N ARG A 272 -12.00 14.28 6.06
CA ARG A 272 -13.16 13.73 6.78
C ARG A 272 -14.26 13.34 5.82
N VAL A 273 -14.92 12.22 6.11
CA VAL A 273 -16.22 11.88 5.53
C VAL A 273 -17.26 11.98 6.63
N GLY A 274 -18.11 13.01 6.56
CA GLY A 274 -18.94 13.42 7.69
C GLY A 274 -18.08 13.72 8.92
N ASN A 275 -18.30 12.99 10.01
CA ASN A 275 -17.53 13.13 11.26
C ASN A 275 -16.33 12.17 11.37
N ILE A 276 -16.11 11.30 10.39
CA ILE A 276 -15.07 10.27 10.43
C ILE A 276 -13.78 10.86 9.84
N PRO A 277 -12.73 11.14 10.64
CA PRO A 277 -11.40 11.40 10.10
C PRO A 277 -10.86 10.17 9.38
N LEU A 278 -10.26 10.41 8.21
CA LEU A 278 -9.45 9.41 7.53
C LEU A 278 -8.19 9.97 6.89
N GLY A 279 -7.23 9.09 6.66
CA GLY A 279 -5.99 9.46 6.00
C GLY A 279 -5.15 8.28 5.54
N ILE A 280 -4.11 8.60 4.78
CA ILE A 280 -3.07 7.69 4.28
C ILE A 280 -1.72 8.38 4.53
N ALA A 281 -0.75 7.64 5.06
CA ALA A 281 0.52 8.18 5.53
C ALA A 281 1.60 8.32 4.43
N GLY A 282 1.24 8.27 3.14
CA GLY A 282 2.24 8.11 2.08
C GLY A 282 2.86 6.71 2.11
N SER A 283 4.18 6.60 1.94
CA SER A 283 4.89 5.32 1.89
C SER A 283 6.34 5.44 2.36
N TYR A 284 7.06 4.31 2.38
CA TYR A 284 8.53 4.22 2.49
C TYR A 284 9.14 4.78 3.79
N GLY A 285 8.34 4.82 4.87
CA GLY A 285 8.76 5.43 6.12
C GLY A 285 9.10 6.92 5.98
N GLN A 286 8.43 7.62 5.06
CA GLN A 286 8.57 9.07 4.90
C GLN A 286 7.87 9.84 6.02
N GLY A 287 6.83 9.26 6.61
CA GLY A 287 6.07 9.84 7.70
C GLY A 287 5.14 8.84 8.36
N TYR A 288 4.23 9.34 9.19
CA TYR A 288 3.16 8.59 9.83
C TYR A 288 1.92 9.47 10.01
N LEU A 289 0.76 8.87 10.25
CA LEU A 289 -0.43 9.59 10.69
C LEU A 289 -0.47 9.68 12.22
N ASP A 290 -0.80 10.87 12.75
CA ASP A 290 -1.15 11.11 14.16
C ASP A 290 -2.64 11.45 14.25
N LEU A 291 -3.38 10.71 15.08
CA LEU A 291 -4.73 11.06 15.49
C LEU A 291 -4.89 10.92 17.00
N LYS A 292 -5.37 11.99 17.65
CA LYS A 292 -5.75 11.99 19.06
C LYS A 292 -7.26 11.90 19.23
N ILE A 293 -7.73 10.90 19.97
CA ILE A 293 -9.14 10.75 20.34
C ILE A 293 -9.28 10.96 21.84
N LYS A 294 -10.08 11.95 22.22
CA LYS A 294 -10.36 12.28 23.61
C LYS A 294 -11.66 11.62 24.06
N ILE A 295 -11.64 10.92 25.19
CA ILE A 295 -12.82 10.37 25.85
C ILE A 295 -13.17 11.28 27.02
N ALA A 296 -14.33 11.92 26.95
CA ALA A 296 -14.86 12.75 28.02
C ALA A 296 -15.23 11.90 29.26
N PRO A 297 -15.36 12.50 30.46
CA PRO A 297 -15.80 11.81 31.67
C PRO A 297 -17.08 10.97 31.50
N GLY A 298 -18.03 11.47 30.71
CA GLY A 298 -19.29 10.80 30.36
C GLY A 298 -19.18 9.73 29.27
N GLY A 299 -17.98 9.37 28.83
CA GLY A 299 -17.72 8.30 27.86
C GLY A 299 -17.84 8.69 26.38
N LYS A 300 -18.26 9.92 26.07
CA LYS A 300 -18.33 10.41 24.69
C LYS A 300 -16.93 10.61 24.09
N ALA A 301 -16.68 10.00 22.93
CA ALA A 301 -15.48 10.21 22.15
C ALA A 301 -15.55 11.50 21.32
N SER A 302 -14.41 12.19 21.21
CA SER A 302 -14.22 13.33 20.33
C SER A 302 -12.92 13.13 19.55
N CYS A 303 -13.03 12.97 18.24
CA CYS A 303 -11.89 12.77 17.35
C CYS A 303 -11.23 14.10 17.01
N GLY A 304 -9.91 14.19 17.21
CA GLY A 304 -9.10 15.31 16.77
C GLY A 304 -8.95 15.39 15.25
N LYS A 305 -8.10 16.30 14.79
CA LYS A 305 -7.65 16.33 13.40
C LYS A 305 -6.61 15.22 13.21
N MET A 306 -6.83 14.35 12.22
CA MET A 306 -5.79 13.44 11.74
C MET A 306 -4.76 14.24 10.93
N SER A 307 -3.48 14.04 11.21
CA SER A 307 -2.40 14.81 10.59
C SER A 307 -1.30 13.87 10.08
N TYR A 308 -0.77 14.16 8.89
CA TYR A 308 0.46 13.54 8.41
C TYR A 308 1.66 14.25 9.02
N VAL A 309 2.58 13.49 9.59
CA VAL A 309 3.84 13.99 10.14
C VAL A 309 4.97 13.57 9.20
N ASP A 310 5.57 14.57 8.53
CA ASP A 310 6.69 14.37 7.62
C ASP A 310 8.02 14.23 8.40
N LEU A 311 8.77 13.16 8.11
CA LEU A 311 10.07 12.91 8.71
C LEU A 311 11.23 13.34 7.81
N TYR A 312 10.95 13.82 6.58
CA TYR A 312 11.70 14.86 5.87
C TYR A 312 13.16 15.05 6.32
N ASN A 313 13.26 16.08 7.14
CA ASN A 313 14.48 16.65 7.66
C ASN A 313 15.15 15.81 8.75
N LEU A 314 14.44 14.83 9.34
CA LEU A 314 14.98 13.97 10.40
C LEU A 314 15.83 12.83 9.85
N TYR A 315 15.50 12.30 8.67
CA TYR A 315 16.31 11.29 8.00
C TYR A 315 17.17 11.86 6.87
N ASN A 316 16.83 13.04 6.33
CA ASN A 316 17.60 13.68 5.25
C ASN A 316 18.64 14.66 5.81
N THR A 317 19.54 14.14 6.64
CA THR A 317 20.58 14.89 7.34
C THR A 317 21.83 14.01 7.50
N ALA A 318 22.99 14.63 7.74
CA ALA A 318 24.26 13.93 7.94
C ALA A 318 24.37 13.25 9.32
N ASP A 319 23.67 13.76 10.35
CA ASP A 319 23.64 13.18 11.71
C ASP A 319 22.18 12.98 12.19
N PRO A 320 21.48 11.97 11.67
CA PRO A 320 20.11 11.70 12.07
C PRO A 320 20.05 11.09 13.47
N LYS A 321 19.04 11.49 14.25
CA LYS A 321 18.78 10.87 15.55
C LYS A 321 17.99 9.59 15.34
N VAL A 322 18.60 8.47 15.74
CA VAL A 322 18.10 7.11 15.49
C VAL A 322 17.84 6.33 16.77
N ASP A 323 16.99 5.31 16.68
CA ASP A 323 16.87 4.27 17.69
C ASP A 323 18.01 3.26 17.50
N SER A 324 18.86 3.09 18.52
CA SER A 324 20.08 2.28 18.41
C SER A 324 19.80 0.79 18.21
N GLN A 325 18.72 0.26 18.80
CA GLN A 325 18.34 -1.14 18.65
C GLN A 325 17.89 -1.43 17.22
N VAL A 326 17.02 -0.58 16.66
CA VAL A 326 16.58 -0.72 15.27
C VAL A 326 17.74 -0.46 14.30
N GLN A 327 18.62 0.51 14.58
CA GLN A 327 19.80 0.72 13.75
C GLN A 327 20.69 -0.53 13.68
N ALA A 328 20.94 -1.19 14.82
CA ALA A 328 21.70 -2.43 14.85
C ALA A 328 21.05 -3.56 14.01
N MET A 329 19.71 -3.63 13.95
CA MET A 329 19.00 -4.58 13.07
C MET A 329 19.23 -4.27 11.58
N VAL A 330 19.21 -2.98 11.22
CA VAL A 330 19.52 -2.54 9.84
C VAL A 330 20.97 -2.85 9.48
N ASP A 331 21.90 -2.60 10.40
CA ASP A 331 23.32 -2.89 10.21
C ASP A 331 23.56 -4.40 10.03
N GLN A 332 22.90 -5.25 10.83
CA GLN A 332 22.97 -6.70 10.67
C GLN A 332 22.42 -7.15 9.32
N ALA A 333 21.31 -6.57 8.86
CA ALA A 333 20.78 -6.86 7.53
C ALA A 333 21.78 -6.46 6.42
N ASN A 334 22.40 -5.28 6.54
CA ASN A 334 23.45 -4.85 5.61
C ASN A 334 24.66 -5.79 5.61
N GLN A 335 25.09 -6.29 6.77
CA GLN A 335 26.20 -7.25 6.85
C GLN A 335 25.85 -8.57 6.16
N ALA A 336 24.59 -9.02 6.29
CA ALA A 336 24.16 -10.29 5.72
C ALA A 336 24.09 -10.27 4.18
N VAL A 337 23.63 -9.16 3.58
CA VAL A 337 23.30 -9.14 2.14
C VAL A 337 23.83 -7.91 1.38
N GLY A 338 24.37 -6.90 2.05
CA GLY A 338 24.71 -5.60 1.46
C GLY A 338 25.89 -5.61 0.48
N ALA A 339 26.87 -6.52 0.66
CA ALA A 339 28.04 -6.59 -0.21
C ALA A 339 27.67 -6.85 -1.67
N GLU A 340 26.74 -7.79 -1.90
CA GLU A 340 26.25 -8.10 -3.24
C GLU A 340 25.49 -6.91 -3.85
N PHE A 341 24.64 -6.25 -3.07
CA PHE A 341 23.79 -5.15 -3.54
C PHE A 341 24.53 -3.86 -3.87
N ASN A 342 25.73 -3.67 -3.32
CA ASN A 342 26.58 -2.53 -3.64
C ASN A 342 27.40 -2.73 -4.93
N THR A 343 27.35 -3.93 -5.54
CA THR A 343 28.09 -4.22 -6.77
C THR A 343 27.54 -3.38 -7.93
N VAL A 344 28.41 -2.54 -8.52
CA VAL A 344 28.12 -1.80 -9.76
C VAL A 344 28.19 -2.76 -10.94
N ILE A 345 27.12 -2.82 -11.74
CA ILE A 345 26.97 -3.74 -12.88
C ILE A 345 26.91 -3.05 -14.24
N GLY A 346 26.91 -1.72 -14.24
CA GLY A 346 26.88 -0.87 -15.43
C GLY A 346 26.59 0.58 -15.03
N SER A 347 26.24 1.41 -16.01
CA SER A 347 25.92 2.82 -15.82
C SER A 347 24.75 3.25 -16.70
N ALA A 348 23.86 4.10 -16.19
CA ALA A 348 22.85 4.79 -16.97
C ALA A 348 23.46 6.07 -17.58
N VAL A 349 23.38 6.20 -18.91
CA VAL A 349 23.92 7.37 -19.64
C VAL A 349 23.09 8.63 -19.38
N THR A 350 21.79 8.45 -19.19
CA THR A 350 20.79 9.47 -18.84
C THR A 350 19.94 9.00 -17.68
N ASN A 351 19.08 9.86 -17.13
CA ASN A 351 18.07 9.40 -16.16
C ASN A 351 17.06 8.49 -16.88
N LEU A 352 16.92 7.25 -16.41
CA LEU A 352 15.88 6.35 -16.86
C LEU A 352 14.70 6.49 -15.89
N THR A 353 13.60 7.02 -16.37
CA THR A 353 12.45 7.41 -15.54
C THR A 353 11.20 6.67 -15.96
N ARG A 354 10.29 6.46 -15.01
CA ARG A 354 8.94 5.94 -15.25
C ARG A 354 7.95 7.04 -15.64
N VAL A 355 8.41 8.28 -15.75
CA VAL A 355 7.57 9.41 -16.18
C VAL A 355 7.12 9.15 -17.61
N GLN A 356 5.80 9.03 -17.77
CA GLN A 356 5.18 8.72 -19.06
C GLN A 356 5.02 9.99 -19.89
N SER A 357 5.16 9.85 -21.20
CA SER A 357 5.05 10.91 -22.20
C SER A 357 3.66 11.54 -22.31
N ALA A 358 2.63 10.87 -21.78
CA ALA A 358 1.23 11.32 -21.85
C ALA A 358 0.42 10.85 -20.62
N LYS A 359 -0.76 11.47 -20.43
CA LYS A 359 -1.78 11.06 -19.46
C LYS A 359 -3.10 10.77 -20.21
N PRO A 360 -3.86 9.70 -19.89
CA PRO A 360 -3.66 8.81 -18.73
C PRO A 360 -2.44 7.90 -18.86
N TYR A 361 -2.10 7.45 -20.07
CA TYR A 361 -0.92 6.61 -20.32
C TYR A 361 -0.11 7.03 -21.54
N GLY A 362 1.22 6.89 -21.42
CA GLY A 362 2.19 7.06 -22.48
C GLY A 362 3.41 6.16 -22.24
N ASP A 363 4.36 6.18 -23.17
CA ASP A 363 5.63 5.47 -22.99
C ASP A 363 6.60 6.28 -22.11
N SER A 364 7.44 5.56 -21.38
CA SER A 364 8.53 6.10 -20.57
C SER A 364 9.85 5.52 -21.05
N ASN A 365 10.97 6.23 -20.90
CA ASN A 365 12.25 5.70 -21.39
C ASN A 365 12.68 4.44 -20.61
N LEU A 366 12.44 4.38 -19.29
CA LEU A 366 12.72 3.18 -18.51
C LEU A 366 11.81 2.03 -18.94
N GLY A 367 10.51 2.28 -19.10
CA GLY A 367 9.56 1.28 -19.58
C GLY A 367 9.88 0.73 -20.98
N ASN A 368 10.32 1.60 -21.89
CA ASN A 368 10.76 1.23 -23.24
C ASN A 368 11.97 0.30 -23.21
N TRP A 369 12.95 0.58 -22.33
CA TRP A 369 14.09 -0.30 -22.12
C TRP A 369 13.67 -1.66 -21.57
N THR A 370 12.84 -1.65 -20.52
CA THR A 370 12.39 -2.88 -19.86
C THR A 370 11.62 -3.78 -20.82
N ALA A 371 10.67 -3.24 -21.57
CA ALA A 371 9.92 -4.00 -22.55
C ALA A 371 10.83 -4.58 -23.65
N GLU A 372 11.87 -3.84 -24.08
CA GLU A 372 12.86 -4.36 -25.04
C GLU A 372 13.69 -5.51 -24.47
N VAL A 373 14.11 -5.41 -23.20
CA VAL A 373 14.85 -6.50 -22.54
C VAL A 373 13.95 -7.73 -22.39
N THR A 374 12.69 -7.57 -21.98
CA THR A 374 11.72 -8.67 -21.89
C THR A 374 11.51 -9.34 -23.25
N ARG A 375 11.30 -8.55 -24.30
CA ARG A 375 11.15 -9.03 -25.68
C ARG A 375 12.36 -9.83 -26.15
N LYS A 376 13.56 -9.28 -25.99
CA LYS A 376 14.82 -9.91 -26.43
C LYS A 376 15.14 -11.17 -25.62
N SER A 377 14.88 -11.17 -24.32
CA SER A 377 15.17 -12.31 -23.43
C SER A 377 14.38 -13.57 -23.78
N ALA A 378 13.23 -13.40 -24.43
CA ALA A 378 12.38 -14.50 -24.89
C ALA A 378 12.36 -14.68 -26.41
N ASN A 379 13.21 -13.95 -27.15
CA ASN A 379 13.21 -13.90 -28.63
C ASN A 379 11.80 -13.69 -29.22
N ALA A 380 11.05 -12.77 -28.62
CA ALA A 380 9.66 -12.50 -28.97
C ALA A 380 9.52 -11.39 -30.02
N ASP A 381 8.40 -11.41 -30.73
CA ASP A 381 8.02 -10.34 -31.66
C ASP A 381 7.73 -9.05 -30.89
N PHE A 382 7.02 -9.17 -29.77
CA PHE A 382 6.58 -8.06 -28.93
C PHE A 382 6.92 -8.30 -27.45
N GLY A 383 7.22 -7.21 -26.73
CA GLY A 383 7.41 -7.21 -25.28
C GLY A 383 6.39 -6.32 -24.61
N VAL A 384 5.81 -6.77 -23.49
CA VAL A 384 4.81 -6.03 -22.73
C VAL A 384 5.12 -6.13 -21.24
N VAL A 385 5.17 -5.00 -20.55
CA VAL A 385 5.36 -4.94 -19.09
C VAL A 385 4.39 -3.94 -18.46
N ASN A 386 3.88 -4.25 -17.28
CA ASN A 386 2.94 -3.41 -16.56
C ASN A 386 3.65 -2.27 -15.83
N ASN A 387 3.03 -1.10 -15.79
CA ASN A 387 3.60 0.09 -15.14
C ASN A 387 3.88 -0.14 -13.65
N GLY A 388 2.97 -0.84 -12.95
CA GLY A 388 3.07 -1.13 -11.52
C GLY A 388 4.27 -2.01 -11.14
N GLY A 389 4.78 -2.80 -12.08
CA GLY A 389 5.99 -3.61 -11.92
C GLY A 389 7.27 -2.78 -11.81
N LEU A 390 7.27 -1.53 -12.33
CA LEU A 390 8.43 -0.64 -12.33
C LEU A 390 8.36 0.26 -11.09
N ARG A 391 9.26 0.06 -10.12
CA ARG A 391 9.07 0.65 -8.77
C ARG A 391 9.86 1.93 -8.51
N ILE A 392 11.06 2.06 -9.09
CA ILE A 392 11.89 3.26 -8.97
C ILE A 392 12.38 3.73 -10.34
N ASP A 393 12.78 4.99 -10.39
CA ASP A 393 13.59 5.51 -11.50
C ASP A 393 15.06 5.13 -11.27
N ILE A 394 15.85 5.06 -12.33
CA ILE A 394 17.29 4.80 -12.28
C ILE A 394 18.02 6.09 -12.69
N PRO A 395 18.64 6.80 -11.73
CA PRO A 395 19.38 8.04 -12.03
C PRO A 395 20.57 7.78 -12.97
N LYS A 396 20.97 8.82 -13.70
CA LYS A 396 22.22 8.83 -14.45
C LYS A 396 23.39 8.44 -13.55
N GLY A 397 24.27 7.58 -14.05
CA GLY A 397 25.47 7.12 -13.36
C GLY A 397 25.41 5.63 -13.00
N PRO A 398 26.22 5.18 -12.02
CA PRO A 398 26.37 3.76 -11.69
C PRO A 398 25.05 3.08 -11.35
N ILE A 399 24.81 1.91 -11.96
CA ILE A 399 23.69 1.02 -11.66
C ILE A 399 24.23 -0.12 -10.80
N THR A 400 23.64 -0.35 -9.64
CA THR A 400 24.00 -1.45 -8.75
C THR A 400 23.00 -2.59 -8.81
N VAL A 401 23.40 -3.78 -8.34
CA VAL A 401 22.47 -4.91 -8.14
C VAL A 401 21.33 -4.51 -7.22
N GLY A 402 21.62 -3.79 -6.12
CA GLY A 402 20.60 -3.29 -5.20
C GLY A 402 19.58 -2.37 -5.85
N ALA A 403 20.01 -1.49 -6.76
CA ALA A 403 19.10 -0.64 -7.53
C ALA A 403 18.18 -1.47 -8.43
N MET A 404 18.66 -2.57 -9.02
CA MET A 404 17.82 -3.46 -9.83
C MET A 404 16.81 -4.25 -9.00
N PHE A 405 17.16 -4.64 -7.78
CA PHE A 405 16.22 -5.24 -6.83
C PHE A 405 15.16 -4.24 -6.35
N GLN A 406 15.51 -2.96 -6.16
CA GLN A 406 14.50 -1.93 -5.87
C GLN A 406 13.63 -1.63 -7.09
N PHE A 407 14.21 -1.64 -8.30
CA PHE A 407 13.50 -1.37 -9.55
C PHE A 407 12.47 -2.44 -9.91
N MET A 408 12.86 -3.72 -9.81
CA MET A 408 12.01 -4.89 -10.05
C MET A 408 12.08 -5.87 -8.85
N PRO A 409 11.38 -5.57 -7.74
CA PRO A 409 11.49 -6.33 -6.49
C PRO A 409 10.73 -7.66 -6.51
N PHE A 410 9.87 -7.89 -7.51
CA PHE A 410 9.07 -9.11 -7.63
C PHE A 410 9.89 -10.27 -8.17
N ASP A 411 9.56 -11.49 -7.71
CA ASP A 411 10.12 -12.74 -8.23
C ASP A 411 9.34 -13.22 -9.47
N ASN A 412 8.87 -12.29 -10.29
CA ASN A 412 8.15 -12.59 -11.52
C ASN A 412 9.09 -13.17 -12.58
N THR A 413 8.64 -14.22 -13.26
CA THR A 413 9.34 -14.83 -14.40
C THR A 413 8.88 -14.22 -15.72
N ILE A 414 9.72 -14.27 -16.75
CA ILE A 414 9.34 -13.94 -18.13
C ILE A 414 8.58 -15.12 -18.72
N VAL A 415 7.45 -14.83 -19.36
CA VAL A 415 6.57 -15.80 -19.99
C VAL A 415 6.28 -15.37 -21.42
N THR A 416 5.89 -16.33 -22.27
CA THR A 416 5.46 -16.06 -23.63
C THR A 416 4.09 -16.66 -23.92
N VAL A 417 3.37 -15.99 -24.83
CA VAL A 417 2.12 -16.47 -25.42
C VAL A 417 2.10 -16.13 -26.90
N LYS A 418 1.27 -16.81 -27.69
CA LYS A 418 1.02 -16.48 -29.09
C LYS A 418 -0.30 -15.75 -29.22
N MET A 419 -0.29 -14.57 -29.83
CA MET A 419 -1.47 -13.73 -30.03
C MET A 419 -1.62 -13.31 -31.49
N ASN A 420 -2.86 -13.32 -31.98
CA ASN A 420 -3.21 -12.72 -33.26
C ASN A 420 -3.48 -11.20 -33.09
N PRO A 421 -3.61 -10.42 -34.17
CA PRO A 421 -3.82 -8.97 -34.07
C PRO A 421 -5.08 -8.54 -33.29
N ALA A 422 -6.16 -9.33 -33.32
CA ALA A 422 -7.38 -9.03 -32.58
C ALA A 422 -7.16 -9.17 -31.06
N GLN A 423 -6.46 -10.23 -30.65
CA GLN A 423 -6.07 -10.47 -29.26
C GLN A 423 -5.11 -9.39 -28.76
N ILE A 424 -4.12 -9.00 -29.59
CA ILE A 424 -3.24 -7.86 -29.28
C ILE A 424 -4.08 -6.58 -29.09
N LYS A 425 -5.07 -6.31 -29.94
CA LYS A 425 -5.95 -5.14 -29.76
C LYS A 425 -6.68 -5.20 -28.40
N ILE A 426 -7.24 -6.34 -28.01
CA ILE A 426 -7.94 -6.48 -26.71
C ILE A 426 -6.97 -6.21 -25.55
N LEU A 427 -5.76 -6.76 -25.61
CA LEU A 427 -4.72 -6.50 -24.61
C LEU A 427 -4.40 -4.99 -24.49
N LEU A 428 -4.26 -4.30 -25.62
CA LEU A 428 -3.99 -2.86 -25.63
C LEU A 428 -5.19 -2.04 -25.15
N GLU A 429 -6.42 -2.48 -25.45
CA GLU A 429 -7.65 -1.87 -24.92
C GLU A 429 -7.71 -2.01 -23.40
N GLN A 430 -7.42 -3.20 -22.85
CA GLN A 430 -7.35 -3.44 -21.40
C GLN A 430 -6.33 -2.53 -20.71
N ALA A 431 -5.24 -2.18 -21.39
CA ALA A 431 -4.25 -1.26 -20.83
C ALA A 431 -4.79 0.16 -20.65
N VAL A 432 -5.64 0.63 -21.56
CA VAL A 432 -6.13 2.02 -21.60
C VAL A 432 -7.61 2.15 -21.24
N GLN A 433 -8.27 1.08 -20.79
CA GLN A 433 -9.67 1.06 -20.37
C GLN A 433 -9.90 1.89 -19.09
N ASP A 434 -11.17 2.07 -18.70
CA ASP A 434 -11.49 2.70 -17.41
C ASP A 434 -10.89 1.90 -16.25
N ASN A 435 -10.16 2.59 -15.36
CA ASN A 435 -9.35 1.98 -14.30
C ASN A 435 -8.26 1.00 -14.79
N GLY A 436 -7.93 1.00 -16.09
CA GLY A 436 -6.78 0.27 -16.63
C GLY A 436 -5.48 0.68 -15.94
N LYS A 437 -4.46 -0.17 -15.98
CA LYS A 437 -3.17 0.10 -15.30
C LYS A 437 -2.08 0.65 -16.23
N GLY A 438 -2.38 0.75 -17.53
CA GLY A 438 -1.42 1.07 -18.57
C GLY A 438 -0.34 -0.01 -18.73
N ILE A 439 0.47 0.12 -19.78
CA ILE A 439 1.56 -0.81 -20.11
C ILE A 439 2.74 -0.05 -20.70
N GLN A 440 3.89 -0.71 -20.77
CA GLN A 440 5.04 -0.32 -21.59
C GLN A 440 5.29 -1.45 -22.59
N ILE A 441 5.68 -1.10 -23.81
CA ILE A 441 5.70 -2.03 -24.95
C ILE A 441 6.99 -1.95 -25.74
N ALA A 442 7.30 -3.02 -26.48
CA ALA A 442 8.43 -3.12 -27.40
C ALA A 442 8.03 -3.92 -28.65
N GLY A 443 8.63 -3.61 -29.79
CA GLY A 443 8.33 -4.24 -31.09
C GLY A 443 7.03 -3.78 -31.77
N LEU A 444 6.16 -3.05 -31.07
CA LEU A 444 4.94 -2.44 -31.62
C LEU A 444 4.76 -0.98 -31.15
N ARG A 445 3.90 -0.24 -31.84
CA ARG A 445 3.39 1.07 -31.45
C ARG A 445 1.87 1.11 -31.60
N PHE A 446 1.18 1.87 -30.76
CA PHE A 446 -0.26 2.11 -30.92
C PHE A 446 -0.67 3.55 -30.58
N THR A 447 -1.78 3.96 -31.19
CA THR A 447 -2.48 5.22 -30.87
C THR A 447 -3.82 4.92 -30.22
N TYR A 448 -4.26 5.74 -29.26
CA TYR A 448 -5.58 5.60 -28.65
C TYR A 448 -6.23 6.95 -28.34
N ASP A 449 -7.55 6.96 -28.15
CA ASP A 449 -8.34 8.13 -27.75
C ASP A 449 -9.03 7.85 -26.41
N PRO A 450 -8.62 8.51 -25.30
CA PRO A 450 -9.23 8.30 -23.99
C PRO A 450 -10.68 8.79 -23.90
N ALA A 451 -11.14 9.64 -24.82
CA ALA A 451 -12.53 10.11 -24.86
C ALA A 451 -13.50 9.06 -25.43
N LYS A 452 -13.00 8.02 -26.09
CA LYS A 452 -13.83 6.91 -26.56
C LYS A 452 -14.29 6.02 -25.41
N PRO A 453 -15.44 5.33 -25.58
CA PRO A 453 -15.90 4.34 -24.62
C PRO A 453 -14.82 3.30 -24.31
N THR A 454 -14.83 2.82 -23.07
CA THR A 454 -13.97 1.72 -22.63
C THR A 454 -14.02 0.54 -23.62
N MET A 455 -12.87 -0.09 -23.87
CA MET A 455 -12.68 -1.14 -24.90
C MET A 455 -12.88 -0.71 -26.37
N GLN A 456 -12.97 0.59 -26.65
CA GLN A 456 -13.05 1.16 -28.01
C GLN A 456 -12.06 2.32 -28.21
N ARG A 457 -10.99 2.36 -27.42
CA ARG A 457 -10.03 3.47 -27.38
C ARG A 457 -8.89 3.31 -28.37
N VAL A 458 -8.45 2.08 -28.65
CA VAL A 458 -7.30 1.81 -29.53
C VAL A 458 -7.67 2.08 -30.99
N LEU A 459 -6.97 3.02 -31.61
CA LEU A 459 -7.23 3.50 -32.96
C LEU A 459 -6.35 2.81 -34.00
N THR A 460 -5.03 2.76 -33.78
CA THR A 460 -4.09 2.15 -34.72
C THR A 460 -3.05 1.31 -33.99
N ILE A 461 -2.62 0.22 -34.62
CA ILE A 461 -1.55 -0.66 -34.13
C ILE A 461 -0.60 -0.90 -35.30
N LYS A 462 0.69 -0.70 -35.08
CA LYS A 462 1.76 -0.92 -36.07
C LYS A 462 2.93 -1.64 -35.41
N LYS A 463 3.74 -2.33 -36.21
CA LYS A 463 5.07 -2.77 -35.77
C LYS A 463 5.98 -1.56 -35.54
N ALA A 464 7.07 -1.75 -34.80
CA ALA A 464 8.05 -0.69 -34.54
C ALA A 464 8.70 -0.12 -35.83
N ASP A 465 8.72 -0.87 -36.93
CA ASP A 465 9.17 -0.42 -38.25
C ASP A 465 8.10 0.42 -39.01
N GLY A 466 6.90 0.57 -38.45
CA GLY A 466 5.78 1.32 -39.03
C GLY A 466 4.87 0.50 -39.95
N SER A 467 5.23 -0.74 -40.27
CA SER A 467 4.39 -1.61 -41.09
C SER A 467 3.20 -2.19 -40.30
N PRO A 468 2.08 -2.53 -40.96
CA PRO A 468 0.91 -3.09 -40.29
C PRO A 468 1.19 -4.50 -39.76
N LEU A 469 0.37 -4.94 -38.81
CA LEU A 469 0.31 -6.36 -38.45
C LEU A 469 -0.43 -7.13 -39.55
N ASP A 470 0.06 -8.32 -39.88
CA ASP A 470 -0.65 -9.25 -40.77
C ASP A 470 -1.94 -9.70 -40.07
N PRO A 471 -3.14 -9.48 -40.66
CA PRO A 471 -4.42 -9.90 -40.09
C PRO A 471 -4.51 -11.40 -39.75
N LYS A 472 -3.72 -12.24 -40.43
CA LYS A 472 -3.63 -13.69 -40.17
C LYS A 472 -2.36 -14.09 -39.41
N GLY A 473 -1.55 -13.11 -39.04
CA GLY A 473 -0.30 -13.29 -38.31
C GLY A 473 -0.54 -13.85 -36.92
N LEU A 474 0.45 -14.57 -36.42
CA LEU A 474 0.50 -15.06 -35.05
C LEU A 474 1.84 -14.64 -34.46
N TYR A 475 1.80 -13.80 -33.44
CA TYR A 475 2.97 -13.14 -32.88
C TYR A 475 3.29 -13.69 -31.50
N LEU A 476 4.57 -13.93 -31.24
CA LEU A 476 5.06 -14.27 -29.92
C LEU A 476 5.15 -13.00 -29.07
N VAL A 477 4.40 -12.95 -27.98
CA VAL A 477 4.37 -11.84 -27.03
C VAL A 477 5.03 -12.29 -25.74
N ALA A 478 6.07 -11.57 -25.31
CA ALA A 478 6.73 -11.78 -24.04
C ALA A 478 6.20 -10.80 -22.99
N THR A 479 5.92 -11.31 -21.79
CA THR A 479 5.53 -10.51 -20.63
C THR A 479 6.06 -11.15 -19.35
N ASN A 480 5.59 -10.70 -18.19
CA ASN A 480 5.86 -11.35 -16.91
C ASN A 480 4.70 -12.25 -16.48
N ASN A 481 4.96 -13.29 -15.69
CA ASN A 481 3.96 -14.27 -15.25
C ASN A 481 2.76 -13.64 -14.51
N PHE A 482 2.94 -12.52 -13.81
CA PHE A 482 1.84 -11.78 -13.19
C PHE A 482 0.83 -11.30 -14.24
N MET A 483 1.27 -10.59 -15.27
CA MET A 483 0.40 -10.20 -16.39
C MET A 483 -0.10 -11.40 -17.17
N GLY A 484 0.80 -12.35 -17.48
CA GLY A 484 0.50 -13.55 -18.27
C GLY A 484 -0.51 -14.50 -17.63
N THR A 485 -0.87 -14.27 -16.36
CA THR A 485 -1.92 -15.01 -15.66
C THR A 485 -3.14 -14.13 -15.30
N GLY A 486 -3.21 -12.91 -15.84
CA GLY A 486 -4.38 -12.02 -15.71
C GLY A 486 -4.27 -10.92 -14.67
N GLY A 487 -3.10 -10.76 -14.02
CA GLY A 487 -2.82 -9.64 -13.11
C GLY A 487 -3.02 -8.27 -13.77
N ASP A 488 -3.26 -7.24 -12.98
CA ASP A 488 -3.63 -5.87 -13.37
C ASP A 488 -4.88 -5.79 -14.28
N GLY A 489 -5.68 -6.85 -14.35
CA GLY A 489 -6.87 -6.93 -15.20
C GLY A 489 -6.60 -7.31 -16.65
N PHE A 490 -5.40 -7.81 -16.98
CA PHE A 490 -5.04 -8.26 -18.33
C PHE A 490 -5.59 -9.66 -18.65
N VAL A 491 -6.91 -9.82 -18.57
CA VAL A 491 -7.62 -11.11 -18.74
C VAL A 491 -7.51 -11.68 -20.15
N GLU A 492 -7.03 -10.91 -21.15
CA GLU A 492 -6.77 -11.46 -22.48
C GLU A 492 -5.68 -12.54 -22.45
N PHE A 493 -4.73 -12.46 -21.51
CA PHE A 493 -3.73 -13.52 -21.34
C PHE A 493 -4.33 -14.85 -20.88
N THR A 494 -5.51 -14.83 -20.25
CA THR A 494 -6.20 -16.03 -19.75
C THR A 494 -7.31 -16.53 -20.68
N ASP A 495 -7.54 -15.86 -21.82
CA ASP A 495 -8.41 -16.39 -22.87
C ASP A 495 -7.92 -17.79 -23.29
N PRO A 496 -8.81 -18.80 -23.40
CA PRO A 496 -8.39 -20.18 -23.70
C PRO A 496 -7.53 -20.32 -24.97
N ALA A 497 -7.74 -19.47 -25.97
CA ALA A 497 -6.95 -19.51 -27.21
C ALA A 497 -5.55 -18.91 -27.05
N VAL A 498 -5.35 -17.98 -26.11
CA VAL A 498 -4.03 -17.45 -25.74
C VAL A 498 -3.33 -18.38 -24.74
N ALA A 499 -4.03 -18.73 -23.66
CA ALA A 499 -3.50 -19.51 -22.54
C ALA A 499 -2.98 -20.90 -22.95
N LYS A 500 -3.55 -21.53 -23.99
CA LYS A 500 -3.05 -22.80 -24.54
C LYS A 500 -1.60 -22.73 -25.05
N THR A 501 -1.09 -21.53 -25.30
CA THR A 501 0.28 -21.29 -25.78
C THR A 501 1.19 -20.66 -24.73
N TYR A 502 0.69 -20.53 -23.50
CA TYR A 502 1.47 -20.02 -22.38
C TYR A 502 2.70 -20.90 -22.14
N ASN A 503 3.86 -20.24 -22.07
CA ASN A 503 5.13 -20.88 -21.75
C ASN A 503 5.92 -20.01 -20.79
N ASP A 504 6.19 -20.53 -19.59
CA ASP A 504 7.10 -19.89 -18.64
C ASP A 504 8.55 -20.21 -19.04
N THR A 505 9.39 -19.18 -19.14
CA THR A 505 10.83 -19.36 -19.41
C THR A 505 11.60 -19.74 -18.15
N PHE A 506 10.97 -19.62 -16.97
CA PHE A 506 11.54 -19.71 -15.63
C PHE A 506 12.67 -18.71 -15.37
N LYS A 507 12.90 -17.77 -16.28
CA LYS A 507 13.88 -16.69 -16.12
C LYS A 507 13.24 -15.55 -15.35
N LEU A 508 13.82 -15.19 -14.21
CA LEU A 508 13.37 -14.01 -13.46
C LEU A 508 13.53 -12.75 -14.32
N ALA A 509 12.48 -11.92 -14.36
CA ALA A 509 12.51 -10.66 -15.08
C ALA A 509 13.63 -9.75 -14.57
N ARG A 510 13.83 -9.69 -13.25
CA ARG A 510 14.93 -8.95 -12.62
C ARG A 510 16.30 -9.41 -13.10
N ASP A 511 16.53 -10.72 -13.20
CA ASP A 511 17.81 -11.28 -13.64
C ASP A 511 18.06 -10.96 -15.12
N ALA A 512 17.03 -11.04 -15.95
CA ALA A 512 17.11 -10.59 -17.35
C ALA A 512 17.50 -9.11 -17.47
N TYR A 513 16.97 -8.25 -16.60
CA TYR A 513 17.34 -6.83 -16.58
C TYR A 513 18.78 -6.63 -16.10
N ILE A 514 19.23 -7.35 -15.06
CA ILE A 514 20.62 -7.32 -14.57
C ILE A 514 21.59 -7.77 -15.67
N GLU A 515 21.30 -8.88 -16.35
CA GLU A 515 22.09 -9.38 -17.48
C GLU A 515 22.15 -8.36 -18.61
N ALA A 516 21.04 -7.69 -18.94
CA ALA A 516 21.02 -6.65 -19.96
C ALA A 516 21.88 -5.45 -19.59
N VAL A 517 21.87 -5.00 -18.33
CA VAL A 517 22.76 -3.92 -17.85
C VAL A 517 24.22 -4.36 -17.99
N LYS A 518 24.57 -5.57 -17.55
CA LYS A 518 25.92 -6.12 -17.68
C LYS A 518 26.37 -6.25 -19.13
N ALA A 519 25.48 -6.66 -20.03
CA ALA A 519 25.81 -6.79 -21.45
C ALA A 519 25.98 -5.42 -22.14
N GLN A 520 25.16 -4.44 -21.79
CA GLN A 520 25.18 -3.10 -22.39
C GLN A 520 26.32 -2.23 -21.84
N GLN A 521 26.70 -2.40 -20.57
CA GLN A 521 27.61 -1.57 -19.77
C GLN A 521 27.16 -0.11 -19.61
N ASN A 522 26.70 0.53 -20.68
CA ASN A 522 26.16 1.88 -20.73
C ASN A 522 24.71 1.82 -21.22
N VAL A 523 23.77 1.81 -20.28
CA VAL A 523 22.34 1.74 -20.56
C VAL A 523 21.82 3.10 -20.98
N SER A 524 21.13 3.14 -22.12
CA SER A 524 20.42 4.31 -22.61
C SER A 524 19.10 3.88 -23.20
N ALA A 525 18.09 4.71 -23.02
CA ALA A 525 16.79 4.55 -23.63
C ALA A 525 16.12 5.90 -23.80
N THR A 526 15.29 5.99 -24.84
CA THR A 526 14.56 7.19 -25.21
C THR A 526 13.07 6.91 -25.26
N ILE A 527 12.28 7.97 -25.15
CA ILE A 527 10.87 7.97 -25.53
C ILE A 527 10.84 8.05 -27.06
N ASP A 528 10.24 7.03 -27.70
CA ASP A 528 10.13 6.93 -29.17
C ASP A 528 8.68 6.74 -29.61
N GLN A 529 7.76 7.32 -28.83
CA GLN A 529 6.33 7.44 -29.14
C GLN A 529 5.66 6.08 -29.38
N ARG A 530 5.98 5.08 -28.56
CA ARG A 530 5.36 3.76 -28.69
C ARG A 530 3.88 3.76 -28.33
N ILE A 531 3.51 4.63 -27.40
CA ILE A 531 2.13 4.79 -26.91
C ILE A 531 1.79 6.26 -27.05
N THR A 532 0.82 6.57 -27.91
CA THR A 532 0.45 7.96 -28.19
C THR A 532 -1.04 8.15 -28.09
N ILE A 533 -1.44 9.32 -27.62
CA ILE A 533 -2.83 9.76 -27.66
C ILE A 533 -3.05 10.44 -29.01
N GLY A 534 -4.02 9.96 -29.77
CA GLY A 534 -4.30 10.46 -31.12
C GLY A 534 -5.76 10.86 -31.30
N PRO A 535 -6.00 11.95 -32.05
CA PRO A 535 -5.56 13.30 -31.75
C PRO A 535 -6.55 14.02 -30.81
N TRP A 536 -6.04 14.92 -29.97
CA TRP A 536 -6.86 16.03 -29.47
C TRP A 536 -7.31 16.84 -30.69
N GLN A 537 -8.59 16.86 -31.01
CA GLN A 537 -9.15 17.93 -31.83
C GLN A 537 -9.19 19.19 -30.95
N GLU A 538 -8.08 19.93 -30.89
CA GLU A 538 -8.23 21.37 -30.77
C GLU A 538 -8.86 21.83 -32.08
N THR A 539 -10.17 22.08 -32.03
CA THR A 539 -10.88 22.79 -33.07
C THR A 539 -10.19 24.14 -33.30
N ASN A 540 -9.33 24.21 -34.31
CA ASN A 540 -9.00 25.46 -35.01
C ASN A 540 -10.23 26.12 -35.69
N GLU A 541 -11.44 25.60 -35.43
CA GLU A 541 -12.72 26.21 -35.79
C GLU A 541 -13.31 27.11 -34.69
N CYS A 542 -12.89 26.98 -33.42
CA CYS A 542 -13.36 27.90 -32.37
C CYS A 542 -12.59 29.24 -32.34
N LEU A 543 -11.35 29.27 -32.86
CA LEU A 543 -10.57 30.51 -32.99
C LEU A 543 -10.82 31.28 -34.30
N LYS A 544 -11.59 30.71 -35.24
CA LYS A 544 -12.05 31.42 -36.44
C LYS A 544 -13.46 32.01 -36.32
N ALA A 545 -14.20 31.66 -35.27
CA ALA A 545 -15.58 32.11 -35.08
C ALA A 545 -15.72 33.47 -34.36
N GLU A 546 -14.67 34.02 -33.75
CA GLU A 546 -14.77 35.28 -32.99
C GLU A 546 -13.72 36.35 -33.34
N GLY A 547 -12.93 36.17 -34.42
CA GLY A 547 -12.10 37.26 -34.98
C GLY A 547 -11.01 37.83 -34.06
N LEU A 548 -10.58 37.08 -33.04
CA LEU A 548 -9.53 37.52 -32.11
C LEU A 548 -8.15 37.21 -32.68
N THR A 549 -7.35 38.25 -32.92
CA THR A 549 -5.97 38.16 -33.43
C THR A 549 -4.97 37.92 -32.30
N ALA A 550 -3.75 37.49 -32.63
CA ALA A 550 -2.68 37.23 -31.67
C ALA A 550 -2.32 38.44 -30.77
N GLU A 551 -2.75 39.65 -31.13
CA GLU A 551 -2.59 40.87 -30.33
C GLU A 551 -3.58 40.97 -29.16
N SER A 552 -4.77 40.38 -29.25
CA SER A 552 -5.76 40.41 -28.15
C SER A 552 -5.40 39.47 -26.99
N LEU A 553 -4.58 38.45 -27.25
CA LEU A 553 -4.08 37.53 -26.22
C LEU A 553 -2.99 38.16 -25.33
N LYS A 554 -2.24 39.14 -25.84
CA LYS A 554 -1.23 39.87 -25.03
C LYS A 554 -1.83 40.80 -23.98
N ALA A 555 -3.11 41.16 -24.10
CA ALA A 555 -3.77 42.04 -23.14
C ALA A 555 -4.35 41.30 -21.91
N LEU A 556 -4.44 39.96 -21.95
CA LEU A 556 -4.97 39.14 -20.84
C LEU A 556 -3.89 38.65 -19.86
N ASP A 557 -2.61 38.70 -20.24
CA ASP A 557 -1.48 38.34 -19.37
C ASP A 557 -1.01 39.50 -18.47
N ALA A 558 -1.70 40.65 -18.48
CA ALA A 558 -1.36 41.84 -17.69
C ALA A 558 -2.42 42.22 -16.62
N ALA A 559 -3.28 41.28 -16.19
CA ALA A 559 -4.28 41.50 -15.14
C ALA A 559 -4.11 40.51 -13.97
#